data_AF-A0A938J6C0-F1
#
_entry.id   AF-A0A938J6C0-F1
#
_cell.length_a   1.000
_cell.length_b   1.000
_cell.length_c   1.000
_cell.angle_alpha   90.00
_cell.angle_beta   90.00
_cell.angle_gamma   90.00
#
_symmetry.space_group_name_H-M   'P 1'
#
loop_
_entity.id
_entity.type
_entity.pdbx_description
1 polymer ?
#
loop_
_entity_poly.entity_id
_entity_poly.type
_entity_poly.pdbx_seq_one_letter_code
_entity_poly.pdbx_strand_id
1 'polypeptide(L)'
;MTDRVRVRVVVVPWLVPGVAAMTVGRLVLVRRGHEHDELLLAHELVHVQQWREHRAAFLARYLGEYVRHRAAGMPHQQAYAAISFERDARARARSASR
;
A
#
# COMPACT_ATOMS: atom_id res chain seq x y z
N MET A 1 10.88 -17.68 15.00
CA MET A 1 9.44 -17.62 15.31
C MET A 1 8.76 -16.80 14.23
N THR A 2 8.27 -17.44 13.17
CA THR A 2 7.68 -16.74 12.02
C THR A 2 6.28 -16.29 12.41
N ASP A 3 6.15 -15.05 12.88
CA ASP A 3 4.88 -14.47 13.27
C ASP A 3 4.01 -14.27 12.01
N ARG A 4 3.09 -15.22 11.77
CA ARG A 4 2.18 -15.18 10.63
C ARG A 4 1.05 -14.21 10.94
N VAL A 5 1.10 -13.03 10.33
CA VAL A 5 -0.01 -12.06 10.38
C VAL A 5 -1.16 -12.61 9.54
N ARG A 6 -2.33 -12.83 10.18
CA ARG A 6 -3.56 -13.11 9.43
C ARG A 6 -4.04 -11.81 8.79
N VAL A 7 -4.13 -11.83 7.46
CA VAL A 7 -4.66 -10.73 6.64
C VAL A 7 -6.01 -11.17 6.09
N ARG A 8 -6.99 -10.25 6.10
CA ARG A 8 -8.29 -10.50 5.48
C ARG A 8 -8.32 -9.80 4.13
N VAL A 9 -8.37 -10.58 3.05
CA VAL A 9 -8.57 -10.06 1.70
C VAL A 9 -10.06 -10.10 1.39
N VAL A 10 -10.64 -8.98 0.98
CA VAL A 10 -12.05 -8.87 0.59
C VAL A 10 -12.13 -8.29 -0.80
N VAL A 11 -12.73 -9.05 -1.72
CA VAL A 11 -13.01 -8.57 -3.07
C VAL A 11 -14.29 -7.74 -3.04
N VAL A 12 -14.20 -6.49 -3.49
CA VAL A 12 -15.32 -5.56 -3.53
C VAL A 12 -15.68 -5.21 -4.99
N PRO A 13 -16.98 -5.02 -5.30
CA PRO A 13 -17.42 -4.74 -6.68
C PRO A 13 -16.97 -3.35 -7.17
N TRP A 14 -16.84 -2.38 -6.27
CA TRP A 14 -16.30 -1.06 -6.59
C TRP A 14 -15.31 -0.61 -5.51
N LEU A 15 -14.34 0.20 -5.92
CA LEU A 15 -13.44 0.95 -5.05
C LEU A 15 -13.34 2.38 -5.59
N VAL A 16 -12.66 3.26 -4.88
CA VAL A 16 -12.41 4.64 -5.35
C VAL A 16 -11.79 4.62 -6.76
N PRO A 17 -12.27 5.48 -7.69
CA PRO A 17 -11.76 5.51 -9.06
C PRO A 17 -10.24 5.70 -9.09
N GLY A 18 -9.54 4.87 -9.87
CA GLY A 18 -8.08 4.88 -9.96
C GLY A 18 -7.36 4.00 -8.92
N VAL A 19 -8.08 3.40 -7.97
CA VAL A 19 -7.50 2.50 -6.96
C VAL A 19 -7.91 1.05 -7.27
N ALA A 20 -6.92 0.16 -7.38
CA ALA A 20 -7.13 -1.27 -7.65
C ALA A 20 -7.22 -2.10 -6.37
N ALA A 21 -6.46 -1.72 -5.34
CA ALA A 21 -6.56 -2.27 -3.99
C ALA A 21 -6.22 -1.22 -2.94
N MET A 22 -6.64 -1.46 -1.69
CA MET A 22 -6.39 -0.57 -0.57
C MET A 22 -6.22 -1.35 0.73
N THR A 23 -5.17 -1.01 1.47
CA THR A 23 -4.88 -1.56 2.79
C THR A 23 -5.43 -0.67 3.91
N VAL A 24 -6.21 -1.27 4.79
CA VAL A 24 -6.70 -0.65 6.04
C VAL A 24 -6.36 -1.57 7.21
N GLY A 25 -5.22 -1.32 7.85
CA GLY A 25 -4.73 -2.12 8.96
C GLY A 25 -4.39 -3.55 8.54
N ARG A 26 -5.27 -4.52 8.86
CA ARG A 26 -5.12 -5.95 8.46
C ARG A 26 -6.12 -6.38 7.38
N LEU A 27 -6.89 -5.43 6.86
CA LEU A 27 -7.88 -5.65 5.80
C LEU A 27 -7.28 -5.14 4.49
N VAL A 28 -7.30 -5.99 3.46
CA VAL A 28 -6.94 -5.64 2.10
C VAL A 28 -8.22 -5.71 1.27
N LEU A 29 -8.65 -4.55 0.77
CA LEU A 29 -9.79 -4.45 -0.14
C LEU A 29 -9.25 -4.51 -1.55
N VAL A 30 -9.71 -5.45 -2.36
CA VAL A 30 -9.30 -5.60 -3.77
C VAL A 30 -10.50 -5.38 -4.66
N ARG A 31 -10.36 -4.56 -5.70
CA ARG A 31 -11.42 -4.38 -6.68
C ARG A 31 -11.59 -5.65 -7.51
N ARG A 32 -12.83 -6.04 -7.79
CA ARG A 32 -13.14 -7.15 -8.69
C ARG A 32 -12.43 -6.98 -10.05
N GLY A 33 -11.84 -8.06 -10.55
CA GLY A 33 -10.99 -8.12 -11.74
C GLY A 33 -9.49 -7.93 -11.47
N HIS A 34 -9.10 -7.61 -10.23
CA HIS A 34 -7.69 -7.42 -9.81
C HIS A 34 -7.25 -8.42 -8.74
N GLU A 35 -8.11 -9.37 -8.36
CA GLU A 35 -7.84 -10.37 -7.33
C GLU A 35 -6.76 -11.40 -7.69
N HIS A 36 -6.39 -11.51 -8.97
CA HIS A 36 -5.33 -12.41 -9.44
C HIS A 36 -4.02 -11.67 -9.74
N ASP A 37 -3.95 -10.35 -9.49
CA ASP A 37 -2.72 -9.59 -9.66
C ASP A 37 -1.81 -9.84 -8.45
N GLU A 38 -0.89 -10.80 -8.60
CA GLU A 38 0.05 -11.19 -7.56
C GLU A 38 0.94 -10.03 -7.11
N LEU A 39 1.32 -9.12 -8.03
CA LEU A 39 2.16 -7.97 -7.72
C LEU A 39 1.38 -6.95 -6.88
N LEU A 40 0.13 -6.69 -7.24
CA LEU A 40 -0.78 -5.84 -6.47
C LEU A 40 -1.01 -6.41 -5.06
N LEU A 41 -1.30 -7.71 -4.96
CA LEU A 41 -1.49 -8.36 -3.66
C LEU A 41 -0.21 -8.30 -2.81
N ALA A 42 0.95 -8.57 -3.40
CA ALA A 42 2.22 -8.47 -2.70
C ALA A 42 2.50 -7.03 -2.20
N HIS A 43 2.13 -6.03 -2.99
CA HIS A 43 2.22 -4.62 -2.60
C HIS A 43 1.34 -4.30 -1.39
N GLU A 44 0.06 -4.69 -1.41
CA GLU A 44 -0.85 -4.47 -0.28
C GLU A 44 -0.40 -5.19 1.00
N LEU A 45 0.14 -6.40 0.88
CA LEU A 45 0.67 -7.14 2.02
C LEU A 45 1.85 -6.42 2.70
N VAL A 46 2.68 -5.71 1.94
CA VAL A 46 3.75 -4.88 2.50
C VAL A 46 3.15 -3.73 3.30
N HIS A 47 2.10 -3.09 2.80
CA HIS A 47 1.40 -2.06 3.57
C HIS A 47 0.79 -2.59 4.86
N VAL A 48 0.25 -3.82 4.88
CA VAL A 48 -0.24 -4.44 6.13
C VAL A 48 0.90 -4.60 7.14
N GLN A 49 2.08 -5.02 6.69
CA GLN A 49 3.25 -5.12 7.54
C GLN A 49 3.71 -3.75 8.06
N GLN A 50 3.82 -2.75 7.19
CA GLN A 50 4.18 -1.39 7.57
C GLN A 50 3.18 -0.78 8.57
N TRP A 51 1.88 -1.03 8.37
CA TRP A 51 0.83 -0.64 9.31
C TRP A 51 1.01 -1.27 10.69
N ARG A 52 1.44 -2.53 10.73
CA ARG A 52 1.70 -3.24 12.00
C ARG A 52 2.93 -2.70 12.71
N GLU A 53 3.99 -2.41 11.96
CA GLU A 53 5.28 -1.94 12.46
C GLU A 53 5.20 -0.48 12.94
N HIS A 54 4.54 0.39 12.18
CA HIS A 54 4.53 1.83 12.44
C HIS A 54 3.20 2.38 12.96
N ARG A 55 2.08 1.64 12.84
CA ARG A 55 0.75 2.03 13.35
C ARG A 55 0.39 3.48 12.96
N ALA A 56 0.02 4.34 13.90
CA ALA A 56 -0.31 5.73 13.64
C ALA A 56 0.85 6.54 13.01
N ALA A 57 2.10 6.16 13.29
CA ALA A 57 3.27 6.80 12.68
C ALA A 57 3.38 6.49 11.17
N PHE A 58 2.76 5.40 10.70
CA PHE A 58 2.64 5.13 9.26
C PHE A 58 1.91 6.28 8.56
N LEU A 59 0.68 6.58 9.01
CA LEU A 59 -0.16 7.64 8.42
C LEU A 59 0.50 9.01 8.56
N ALA A 60 1.07 9.32 9.73
CA ALA A 60 1.72 10.60 9.97
C ALA A 60 2.92 10.82 9.01
N ARG A 61 3.78 9.81 8.85
CA ARG A 61 4.93 9.87 7.94
C ARG A 61 4.49 9.86 6.47
N TYR A 62 3.49 9.05 6.12
CA TYR A 62 2.95 8.97 4.77
C TYR A 62 2.40 10.32 4.31
N LEU A 63 1.52 10.92 5.12
CA LEU A 63 0.94 12.23 4.83
C LEU A 63 2.00 13.33 4.89
N GLY A 64 2.93 13.28 5.85
CA GLY A 64 4.02 14.24 5.97
C GLY A 64 4.93 14.26 4.73
N GLU A 65 5.34 13.08 4.24
CA GLU A 65 6.11 12.97 3.00
C GLU A 65 5.31 13.45 1.79
N TYR A 66 4.04 13.03 1.68
CA TYR A 66 3.17 13.48 0.59
C TYR A 66 3.04 15.01 0.55
N VAL A 67 2.72 15.64 1.68
CA VAL A 67 2.59 17.11 1.77
C VAL A 67 3.92 17.78 1.47
N ARG A 68 5.05 17.26 1.98
CA ARG A 68 6.38 17.79 1.67
C ARG A 68 6.69 17.72 0.17
N HIS A 69 6.39 16.61 -0.49
CA HIS A 69 6.59 16.45 -1.93
C HIS A 69 5.69 17.36 -2.76
N ARG A 70 4.41 17.52 -2.35
CA ARG A 70 3.49 18.47 -2.98
C ARG A 70 3.92 19.91 -2.78
N ALA A 71 4.41 20.28 -1.60
CA ALA A 71 4.96 21.61 -1.30
C ALA A 71 6.24 21.89 -2.08
N ALA A 72 7.02 20.85 -2.41
CA ALA A 72 8.17 20.94 -3.32
C ALA A 72 7.77 21.02 -4.82
N GLY A 73 6.48 21.13 -5.14
CA GLY A 73 5.98 21.31 -6.51
C GLY A 73 5.80 20.00 -7.31
N MET A 74 6.03 18.82 -6.71
CA MET A 74 5.88 17.55 -7.44
C MET A 74 4.41 17.28 -7.75
N PRO A 75 4.02 16.92 -8.98
CA PRO A 75 2.64 16.56 -9.32
C PRO A 75 2.17 15.35 -8.50
N HIS A 76 0.85 15.22 -8.28
CA HIS A 76 0.24 14.22 -7.39
C HIS A 76 0.83 12.81 -7.56
N GLN A 77 0.89 12.31 -8.80
CA GLN A 77 1.42 10.99 -9.14
C GLN A 77 2.89 10.83 -8.72
N GLN A 78 3.73 11.84 -8.95
CA GLN A 78 5.14 11.80 -8.55
C GLN A 78 5.30 11.92 -7.04
N ALA A 79 4.53 12.81 -6.39
CA ALA A 79 4.56 12.99 -4.94
C ALA A 79 4.15 11.69 -4.22
N TYR A 80 3.10 11.03 -4.70
CA TYR A 80 2.67 9.71 -4.22
C TYR A 80 3.77 8.66 -4.45
N ALA A 81 4.29 8.57 -5.68
CA ALA A 81 5.32 7.60 -6.02
C ALA A 81 6.67 7.84 -5.31
N ALA A 82 6.91 9.03 -4.76
CA ALA A 82 8.12 9.37 -4.03
C ALA A 82 8.07 8.96 -2.55
N ILE A 83 6.89 8.73 -1.99
CA ILE A 83 6.70 8.34 -0.57
C ILE A 83 7.54 7.09 -0.28
N SER A 84 8.28 7.12 0.82
CA SER A 84 9.24 6.07 1.18
C SER A 84 8.54 4.70 1.33
N PHE A 85 7.36 4.69 1.94
CA PHE A 85 6.55 3.47 2.09
C PHE A 85 6.06 2.91 0.76
N GLU A 86 5.68 3.77 -0.19
CA GLU A 86 5.26 3.37 -1.55
C GLU A 86 6.41 2.80 -2.36
N ARG A 87 7.61 3.35 -2.19
CA ARG A 87 8.84 2.85 -2.84
C ARG A 87 9.24 1.49 -2.27
N ASP A 88 9.23 1.36 -0.94
CA ASP A 88 9.50 0.10 -0.25
C ASP A 88 8.49 -0.98 -0.64
N ALA A 89 7.19 -0.67 -0.61
CA ALA A 89 6.13 -1.60 -1.00
C ALA A 89 6.30 -2.09 -2.44
N ARG A 90 6.60 -1.20 -3.40
CA ARG A 90 6.89 -1.61 -4.78
C ARG A 90 8.16 -2.45 -4.91
N ALA A 91 9.21 -2.14 -4.16
CA ALA A 91 10.46 -2.90 -4.20
C ALA A 91 10.25 -4.33 -3.68
N ARG A 92 9.62 -4.44 -2.51
CA ARG A 92 9.35 -5.72 -1.84
C ARG A 92 8.34 -6.57 -2.59
N ALA A 93 7.31 -5.97 -3.17
CA ALA A 93 6.34 -6.68 -4.03
C ALA A 93 7.04 -7.36 -5.21
N ARG A 94 7.90 -6.64 -5.93
CA ARG A 94 8.67 -7.21 -7.05
C ARG A 94 9.59 -8.34 -6.64
N SER A 95 10.15 -8.29 -5.44
CA SER A 95 10.99 -9.37 -4.90
C SER A 95 10.20 -10.60 -4.48
N ALA A 96 8.92 -10.44 -4.11
CA ALA A 96 8.04 -11.54 -3.70
C ALA A 96 7.38 -12.26 -4.89
N SER A 97 7.24 -11.59 -6.04
CA SER A 97 6.68 -12.16 -7.28
C SER A 97 7.72 -12.79 -8.23
N ARG A 98 8.96 -12.99 -7.77
CA ARG A 98 10.04 -13.67 -8.51
C ARG A 98 10.26 -15.07 -7.96
#